data_AF-E2C4T6-F1
#
_entry.id   AF-E2C4T6-F1
#
_cell.length_a   1.000
_cell.length_b   1.000
_cell.length_c   1.000
_cell.angle_alpha   90.00
_cell.angle_beta   90.00
_cell.angle_gamma   90.00
#
_symmetry.space_group_name_H-M   'P 1'
#
loop_
_entity.id
_entity.type
_entity.pdbx_description
1 polymer ?
#
loop_
_entity_poly.entity_id
_entity_poly.type
_entity_poly.pdbx_seq_one_letter_code
_entity_poly.pdbx_strand_id
1 'polypeptide(L)' 'RKGSVALGWSVVGIFLLAARPPQCYRCWGLGQTRAGCTAAKDRSGICYRCGRGGHTVQKCESAPHCAVCQDAGREA' A
#
# COMPACT_ATOMS: atom_id res chain seq x y z
N ARG A 1 -17.78 17.49 1.67
CA ARG A 1 -19.25 17.72 1.74
C ARG A 1 -19.85 16.58 2.56
N LYS A 2 -20.69 16.89 3.56
CA LYS A 2 -21.42 15.87 4.34
C LYS A 2 -22.67 15.47 3.55
N GLY A 3 -22.94 14.18 3.45
CA GLY A 3 -24.18 13.64 2.90
C GLY A 3 -24.72 12.56 3.83
N SER A 4 -25.86 11.98 3.48
CA SER A 4 -26.36 10.79 4.14
C SER A 4 -26.91 9.80 3.12
N VAL A 5 -26.91 8.51 3.47
CA VAL A 5 -27.48 7.44 2.66
C VAL A 5 -28.38 6.57 3.54
N ALA A 6 -29.53 6.17 3.01
CA ALA A 6 -30.40 5.21 3.66
C ALA A 6 -29.89 3.79 3.40
N LEU A 7 -29.69 3.03 4.48
CA LEU A 7 -29.39 1.61 4.49
C LEU A 7 -30.58 0.90 5.14
N GLY A 8 -31.55 0.49 4.32
CA GLY A 8 -32.82 -0.06 4.80
C GLY A 8 -33.58 0.96 5.64
N TRP A 9 -33.78 0.65 6.92
CA TRP A 9 -34.48 1.50 7.90
C TRP A 9 -33.57 2.50 8.63
N SER A 10 -32.26 2.51 8.36
CA SER A 10 -31.30 3.42 9.00
C SER A 10 -30.76 4.44 8.01
N VAL A 11 -30.53 5.67 8.47
CA VAL A 11 -29.84 6.71 7.69
C VAL A 11 -28.47 6.95 8.31
N VAL A 12 -27.41 6.76 7.51
CA VAL A 12 -26.03 6.95 7.96
C VAL A 12 -25.38 8.14 7.28
N GLY A 13 -24.57 8.89 8.03
CA GLY A 13 -23.79 10.00 7.51
C GLY A 13 -22.61 9.50 6.67
N ILE A 14 -22.41 10.12 5.51
CA ILE A 14 -21.24 9.90 4.66
C ILE A 14 -20.38 11.16 4.62
N PHE A 15 -19.08 10.95 4.70
CA PHE A 15 -18.06 11.98 4.58
C PHE A 15 -17.17 11.65 3.39
N LEU A 16 -17.06 12.57 2.44
CA LEU A 16 -16.10 12.42 1.34
C LEU A 16 -14.68 12.47 1.91
N LEU A 17 -13.97 11.35 1.82
CA LEU A 17 -12.55 11.25 2.14
C LEU A 17 -11.73 11.88 1.02
N ALA A 18 -10.55 12.40 1.37
CA ALA A 18 -9.57 12.80 0.37
C ALA A 18 -9.19 11.60 -0.50
N ALA A 19 -8.92 11.85 -1.79
CA ALA A 19 -8.47 10.81 -2.69
C ALA A 19 -7.17 10.19 -2.18
N ARG A 20 -7.17 8.87 -1.98
CA ARG A 20 -5.96 8.14 -1.59
C ARG A 20 -4.96 8.20 -2.74
N PRO A 21 -3.71 8.63 -2.52
CA PRO A 21 -2.70 8.65 -3.59
C PRO A 21 -2.44 7.22 -4.08
N PRO A 22 -2.23 7.01 -5.39
CA PRO A 22 -1.94 5.70 -5.94
C PRO A 22 -0.62 5.18 -5.38
N GLN A 23 -0.56 3.88 -5.08
CA GLN A 23 0.67 3.23 -4.65
C GLN A 23 1.25 2.41 -5.82
N CYS A 24 2.53 2.61 -6.08
CA CYS A 24 3.23 1.90 -7.14
C CYS A 24 3.60 0.49 -6.69
N TYR A 25 3.09 -0.55 -7.36
CA TYR A 25 3.46 -1.94 -7.06
C TYR A 25 4.92 -2.29 -7.36
N ARG A 26 5.61 -1.49 -8.20
CA ARG A 26 7.02 -1.72 -8.55
C ARG A 26 7.96 -1.19 -7.48
N CYS A 27 7.82 0.08 -7.10
CA CYS A 27 8.74 0.72 -6.16
C CYS A 27 8.17 0.89 -4.73
N TRP A 28 6.89 0.57 -4.53
CA TRP A 28 6.13 0.74 -3.28
C TRP A 28 5.96 2.18 -2.79
N GLY A 29 6.34 3.17 -3.61
CA GLY A 29 6.10 4.59 -3.36
C GLY A 29 4.66 5.04 -3.64
N LEU A 30 4.28 6.20 -3.10
CA LEU A 30 2.97 6.83 -3.31
C LEU A 30 3.04 7.90 -4.41
N GLY A 31 1.91 8.20 -5.05
CA GLY A 31 1.76 9.27 -6.04
C GLY A 31 1.89 8.82 -7.50
N GLN A 32 2.25 7.57 -7.77
CA GLN A 32 2.38 7.03 -9.12
C GLN A 32 1.95 5.57 -9.23
N THR A 33 1.63 5.13 -10.43
CA THR A 33 1.39 3.72 -10.76
C THR A 33 2.64 3.12 -11.41
N ARG A 34 2.64 1.81 -11.68
CA ARG A 34 3.76 1.12 -12.34
C ARG A 34 4.10 1.73 -13.71
N ALA A 35 3.09 2.16 -14.46
CA ALA A 35 3.26 2.71 -15.81
C ALA A 35 4.10 3.99 -15.82
N GLY A 36 3.97 4.84 -14.79
CA GLY A 36 4.74 6.09 -14.65
C GLY A 36 5.95 5.97 -13.73
N CYS A 37 6.42 4.76 -13.41
CA CYS A 37 7.43 4.57 -12.38
C CYS A 37 8.86 4.75 -12.91
N THR A 38 9.52 5.82 -12.49
CA THR A 38 10.93 6.16 -12.80
C THR A 38 11.93 5.74 -11.72
N ALA A 39 11.45 5.13 -10.62
CA ALA A 39 12.32 4.73 -9.52
C ALA A 39 13.30 3.61 -9.95
N ALA A 40 14.56 3.71 -9.49
CA ALA A 40 15.59 2.73 -9.78
C ALA A 40 15.37 1.38 -9.07
N LYS A 41 14.78 1.40 -7.87
CA LYS A 41 14.54 0.19 -7.07
C LYS A 41 13.24 -0.51 -7.51
N ASP A 42 13.37 -1.78 -7.89
CA ASP A 42 12.26 -2.67 -8.18
C ASP A 42 12.06 -3.67 -7.02
N ARG A 43 10.87 -3.64 -6.44
CA ARG A 43 10.42 -4.49 -5.33
C ARG A 43 9.24 -5.39 -5.74
N SER A 44 8.92 -5.47 -7.02
CA SER A 44 7.81 -6.30 -7.51
C SER A 44 8.03 -7.81 -7.31
N GLY A 45 9.29 -8.24 -7.20
CA GLY A 45 9.67 -9.65 -7.02
C GLY A 45 9.90 -10.09 -5.57
N ILE A 46 9.67 -9.22 -4.59
CA ILE A 46 9.90 -9.54 -3.17
C ILE A 46 8.58 -9.53 -2.39
N CYS A 47 8.56 -10.30 -1.30
CA CYS A 47 7.41 -10.39 -0.42
C CYS A 47 7.11 -9.05 0.24
N TYR A 48 5.87 -8.56 0.10
CA TYR A 48 5.42 -7.29 0.68
C TYR A 48 5.57 -7.23 2.20
N ARG A 49 5.52 -8.37 2.90
CA ARG A 49 5.58 -8.44 4.36
C ARG A 49 7.00 -8.33 4.92
N CYS A 50 7.97 -8.97 4.30
CA CYS A 50 9.32 -9.12 4.86
C CYS A 50 10.45 -8.63 3.93
N GLY A 51 10.13 -8.22 2.70
CA GLY A 51 11.10 -7.74 1.74
C GLY A 51 12.03 -8.79 1.12
N ARG A 52 11.77 -10.10 1.34
CA ARG A 52 12.58 -11.20 0.76
C ARG A 52 11.88 -11.88 -0.41
N GLY A 53 12.65 -12.39 -1.37
CA GLY A 53 12.14 -13.15 -2.51
C GLY A 53 11.78 -14.61 -2.18
N GLY A 54 11.29 -15.33 -3.18
CA GLY A 54 11.07 -16.79 -3.12
C GLY A 54 9.74 -17.25 -2.53
N HIS A 55 8.89 -16.34 -2.05
CA HIS A 55 7.58 -16.67 -1.51
C HIS A 55 6.59 -15.52 -1.66
N THR A 56 5.29 -15.83 -1.56
CA THR A 56 4.21 -14.85 -1.50
C THR A 56 3.93 -14.44 -0.06
N VAL A 57 3.26 -13.31 0.14
CA VAL A 57 2.84 -12.83 1.47
C VAL A 57 2.06 -13.89 2.25
N GLN A 58 1.22 -14.67 1.57
CA GLN A 58 0.43 -15.73 2.19
C GLN A 58 1.28 -16.87 2.76
N LYS A 59 2.47 -17.12 2.20
CA LYS A 59 3.42 -18.16 2.65
C LYS A 59 4.58 -17.57 3.45
N CYS A 60 4.44 -16.33 3.93
CA CYS A 60 5.52 -15.63 4.63
C CYS A 60 5.52 -15.96 6.12
N GLU A 61 6.52 -16.73 6.56
CA GLU A 61 6.72 -17.07 7.98
C GLU A 61 7.73 -16.14 8.68
N SER A 62 8.38 -15.27 7.90
CA SER A 62 9.33 -14.29 8.43
C SER A 62 8.65 -13.22 9.29
N ALA A 63 9.41 -12.65 10.22
CA ALA A 63 9.04 -11.41 10.89
C ALA A 63 8.74 -10.29 9.86
N PRO A 64 7.75 -9.42 10.13
CA PRO A 64 7.48 -8.28 9.28
C PRO A 64 8.71 -7.38 9.21
N HIS A 65 9.01 -6.89 8.02
CA HIS A 65 10.14 -6.02 7.76
C HIS A 65 9.86 -5.16 6.52
N CYS A 66 9.79 -3.85 6.71
CA CYS A 66 9.44 -2.89 5.68
C CYS A 66 10.67 -2.45 4.87
N ALA A 67 10.79 -2.97 3.64
CA ALA A 67 11.88 -2.59 2.73
C ALA A 67 11.94 -1.08 2.42
N VAL A 68 10.81 -0.37 2.48
CA VAL A 68 10.78 1.09 2.28
C VAL A 68 11.33 1.84 3.50
N CYS A 69 11.05 1.36 4.71
CA CYS A 69 11.60 1.94 5.95
C CYS A 69 13.09 1.66 6.08
N GLN A 70 13.53 0.44 5.78
CA GLN A 70 14.94 0.06 5.77
C GLN A 70 15.74 0.98 4.84
N ASP A 71 15.25 1.19 3.61
CA ASP A 71 15.90 2.06 2.64
C ASP A 71 15.92 3.54 3.04
N ALA A 72 15.01 3.95 3.91
CA ALA A 72 14.97 5.29 4.47
C ALA A 72 15.72 5.42 5.81
N GLY A 73 16.40 4.37 6.27
CA GLY A 73 17.13 4.36 7.54
C GLY A 73 16.23 4.41 8.78
N ARG A 74 14.96 4.01 8.67
CA ARG A 74 14.02 3.91 9.79
C ARG A 74 13.94 2.47 10.28
N GLU A 75 13.41 2.29 11.50
CA GLU A 75 13.05 0.97 12.00
C GLU A 75 12.06 0.30 11.02
N ALA A 76 12.41 -0.90 10.59
CA ALA A 76 11.82 -1.60 9.46
C ALA A 76 11.12 -2.89 9.90
#